data_AF-A0A6A5H9M2-F1
#
_entry.id   AF-A0A6A5H9M2-F1
#
_cell.length_a   1.000
_cell.length_b   1.000
_cell.length_c   1.000
_cell.angle_alpha   90.00
_cell.angle_beta   90.00
_cell.angle_gamma   90.00
#
_symmetry.space_group_name_H-M   'P 1'
#
loop_
_entity.id
_entity.type
_entity.pdbx_description
1 polymer ?
#
loop_
_entity_poly.entity_id
_entity_poly.type
_entity_poly.pdbx_seq_one_letter_code
_entity_poly.pdbx_strand_id
1 'polypeptide(L)'
;MFKLVTLALTFTALVSAQTGWTDSWDYPTVDSTLGASTLRPTPGGTNVDRECGGDLANLWLDVVVVVDNSKGMTNEGITEVAANIATVFGNGTRIGNQYTDPRSTRVGLVTYNGVANVVADLNLLQSVDDLFNTVFSTLSSVSNSDDSLLAKGIGAAEAVLQNGRQSNVRGNYKRLVIVYASAYKGEGENDPIPVSDRLKSSGVVISTVAFDQDGDEALLAGLAQIASPNYAFTSKDLNLVGEIQGTALQTNCFCPNLWTQYKANFDDENSYKYGVCIRAATISSSWTAAKFACQNLAQSGFLATEYDGQKHNFLFRIAQNNTAFSAPYIYHIGLSYVNGGWNWQQPAGYPLRPLSGYTAWNPSYPKSFSSNTGVVEQQFSSDLTVGWQNINGYSVAEYYMCEVASCDTEKYCP
;
A
#
# COMPACT_ATOMS: atom_id res chain seq x y z
N MET A 1 78.39 -8.82 31.67
CA MET A 1 78.19 -8.41 30.26
C MET A 1 76.72 -8.05 30.10
N PHE A 2 76.38 -6.77 30.28
CA PHE A 2 76.07 -5.79 29.21
C PHE A 2 74.74 -6.11 28.51
N LYS A 3 73.73 -5.23 28.41
CA LYS A 3 73.38 -3.93 29.02
C LYS A 3 71.94 -3.65 28.55
N LEU A 4 71.11 -3.02 29.39
CA LEU A 4 69.96 -2.22 28.94
C LEU A 4 70.44 -1.16 27.95
N VAL A 5 69.69 -0.91 26.88
CA VAL A 5 69.58 0.42 26.26
C VAL A 5 68.14 0.66 25.78
N THR A 6 67.47 1.53 26.51
CA THR A 6 66.33 2.34 26.08
C THR A 6 66.80 3.32 25.01
N LEU A 7 66.05 3.50 23.91
CA LEU A 7 66.12 4.74 23.14
C LEU A 7 64.74 5.08 22.56
N ALA A 8 64.23 6.23 22.99
CA ALA A 8 63.05 6.89 22.46
C ALA A 8 63.38 7.59 21.13
N LEU A 9 62.44 7.61 20.18
CA LEU A 9 62.41 8.63 19.13
C LEU A 9 60.97 8.85 18.63
N THR A 10 60.41 9.97 19.11
CA THR A 10 59.67 11.00 18.36
C THR A 10 58.55 10.57 17.41
N PHE A 11 57.31 10.77 17.88
CA PHE A 11 56.15 11.03 17.05
C PHE A 11 56.36 12.32 16.25
N THR A 12 56.39 12.22 14.93
CA THR A 12 56.09 13.34 14.02
C THR A 12 54.72 13.08 13.44
N ALA A 13 53.76 13.94 13.79
CA ALA A 13 52.45 13.96 13.18
C ALA A 13 52.57 14.51 11.75
N LEU A 14 52.20 13.70 10.76
CA LEU A 14 51.83 14.16 9.43
C LEU A 14 50.38 13.73 9.21
N VAL A 15 49.52 14.75 9.20
CA VAL A 15 48.12 14.68 8.80
C VAL A 15 48.08 14.31 7.32
N SER A 16 47.44 13.19 7.00
CA SER A 16 46.79 13.00 5.71
C SER A 16 45.37 12.52 5.96
N ALA A 17 44.41 13.34 5.56
CA ALA A 17 42.99 13.06 5.63
C ALA A 17 42.66 11.78 4.85
N GLN A 18 42.06 10.81 5.53
CA GLN A 18 41.30 9.73 4.91
C GLN A 18 39.90 9.74 5.49
N THR A 19 38.94 9.94 4.60
CA THR A 19 37.51 9.73 4.79
C THR A 19 37.28 8.26 5.12
N GLY A 20 37.16 7.96 6.42
CA GLY A 20 36.81 6.64 6.92
C GLY A 20 35.31 6.43 6.80
N TRP A 21 34.93 5.51 5.91
CA TRP A 21 33.66 4.81 5.98
C TRP A 21 33.68 3.93 7.23
N THR A 22 32.73 4.14 8.14
CA THR A 22 32.50 3.21 9.25
C THR A 22 31.27 2.38 8.92
N ASP A 23 31.50 1.12 8.60
CA ASP A 23 30.51 0.06 8.69
C ASP A 23 30.11 -0.12 10.16
N SER A 24 28.84 0.06 10.49
CA SER A 24 28.25 -0.46 11.72
C SER A 24 26.98 -1.25 11.38
N TRP A 25 27.12 -2.57 11.40
CA TRP A 25 26.00 -3.50 11.55
C TRP A 25 25.51 -3.40 13.00
N ASP A 26 24.57 -2.49 13.26
CA ASP A 26 23.82 -2.48 14.52
C ASP A 26 22.60 -3.39 14.39
N TYR A 27 22.52 -4.34 15.32
CA TYR A 27 21.32 -5.13 15.58
C TYR A 27 20.20 -4.19 16.05
N PRO A 28 18.97 -4.27 15.52
CA PRO A 28 17.91 -3.38 15.97
C PRO A 28 17.45 -3.80 17.37
N THR A 29 17.77 -2.97 18.35
CA THR A 29 16.97 -2.81 19.56
C THR A 29 15.55 -2.42 19.15
N VAL A 30 14.55 -3.13 19.67
CA VAL A 30 13.13 -2.84 19.48
C VAL A 30 12.84 -1.47 20.10
N ASP A 31 12.83 -0.43 19.27
CA ASP A 31 12.35 0.89 19.60
C ASP A 31 10.91 1.02 19.09
N SER A 32 9.99 1.25 20.02
CA SER A 32 8.57 1.48 19.79
C SER A 32 8.36 2.86 19.18
N THR A 33 8.70 3.01 17.91
CA THR A 33 8.28 4.16 17.12
C THR A 33 6.92 3.84 16.50
N LEU A 34 5.89 4.56 16.95
CA LEU A 34 4.59 4.65 16.28
C LEU A 34 4.85 4.88 14.79
N GLY A 35 4.41 3.93 13.95
CA GLY A 35 4.66 3.96 12.51
C GLY A 35 4.13 5.25 11.91
N ALA A 36 5.03 6.18 11.61
CA ALA A 36 4.70 7.35 10.82
C ALA A 36 4.11 6.87 9.48
N SER A 37 3.02 7.49 9.04
CA SER A 37 2.47 7.24 7.71
C SER A 37 3.60 7.24 6.68
N THR A 38 3.80 6.14 5.96
CA THR A 38 4.86 6.09 4.93
C THR A 38 4.61 7.25 3.95
N LEU A 39 5.50 8.24 3.98
CA LEU A 39 5.38 9.41 3.12
C LEU A 39 5.41 8.94 1.67
N ARG A 40 4.48 9.44 0.87
CA ARG A 40 4.48 9.23 -0.58
C ARG A 40 5.88 9.58 -1.12
N PRO A 41 6.60 8.64 -1.73
CA PRO A 41 7.88 8.95 -2.35
C PRO A 41 7.66 10.06 -3.39
N THR A 42 8.47 11.12 -3.33
CA THR A 42 8.37 12.19 -4.33
C THR A 42 9.00 11.68 -5.62
N PRO A 43 8.26 11.57 -6.74
CA PRO A 43 8.83 11.04 -7.96
C PRO A 43 9.96 11.95 -8.45
N GLY A 44 11.12 11.36 -8.76
CA GLY A 44 12.22 12.05 -9.42
C GLY A 44 12.15 11.83 -10.94
N GLY A 45 12.06 12.90 -11.73
CA GLY A 45 12.11 12.84 -13.20
C GLY A 45 10.78 13.11 -13.92
N THR A 46 10.78 13.01 -15.26
CA THR A 46 9.60 13.30 -16.10
C THR A 46 8.70 12.08 -16.33
N ASN A 47 9.24 10.88 -16.14
CA ASN A 47 8.48 9.64 -16.17
C ASN A 47 8.20 9.23 -14.73
N VAL A 48 6.94 8.99 -14.42
CA VAL A 48 6.49 8.60 -13.09
C VAL A 48 5.55 7.42 -13.22
N ASP A 49 5.63 6.50 -12.26
CA ASP A 49 4.71 5.39 -12.19
C ASP A 49 3.30 5.86 -11.84
N ARG A 50 2.32 5.07 -12.28
CA ARG A 50 0.92 5.37 -12.01
C ARG A 50 0.67 5.29 -10.50
N GLU A 51 0.08 6.32 -9.93
CA GLU A 51 -0.45 6.31 -8.57
C GLU A 51 -1.80 5.60 -8.52
N CYS A 52 -2.22 5.15 -7.33
CA CYS A 52 -3.59 4.70 -7.16
C CYS A 52 -4.56 5.85 -7.47
N GLY A 53 -5.66 5.56 -8.18
CA GLY A 53 -6.66 6.56 -8.54
C GLY A 53 -7.24 7.27 -7.32
N GLY A 54 -7.44 8.59 -7.41
CA GLY A 54 -7.84 9.45 -6.28
C GLY A 54 -9.32 9.87 -6.26
N ASP A 55 -10.16 9.34 -7.15
CA ASP A 55 -11.56 9.78 -7.28
C ASP A 55 -12.50 9.10 -6.28
N LEU A 56 -12.86 9.83 -5.22
CA LEU A 56 -13.76 9.36 -4.17
C LEU A 56 -15.16 8.99 -4.69
N ALA A 57 -15.63 9.63 -5.76
CA ALA A 57 -16.93 9.30 -6.35
C ALA A 57 -16.96 7.92 -7.00
N ASN A 58 -15.78 7.37 -7.31
CA ASN A 58 -15.60 6.05 -7.88
C ASN A 58 -15.02 5.05 -6.87
N LEU A 59 -15.02 5.35 -5.56
CA LEU A 59 -14.70 4.37 -4.51
C LEU A 59 -15.67 3.20 -4.51
N TRP A 60 -15.14 1.99 -4.33
CA TRP A 60 -15.94 0.77 -4.37
C TRP A 60 -15.56 -0.21 -3.26
N LEU A 61 -16.09 0.08 -2.07
CA LEU A 61 -15.81 -0.66 -0.84
C LEU A 61 -17.09 -1.14 -0.15
N ASP A 62 -16.93 -2.09 0.76
CA ASP A 62 -17.88 -2.26 1.86
C ASP A 62 -17.21 -1.74 3.14
N VAL A 63 -17.76 -0.69 3.73
CA VAL A 63 -17.21 -0.03 4.90
C VAL A 63 -18.13 -0.24 6.09
N VAL A 64 -17.58 -0.52 7.28
CA VAL A 64 -18.34 -0.47 8.53
C VAL A 64 -17.69 0.54 9.46
N VAL A 65 -18.46 1.54 9.86
CA VAL A 65 -18.03 2.51 10.87
C VAL A 65 -18.47 2.02 12.24
N VAL A 66 -17.54 1.95 13.18
CA VAL A 66 -17.74 1.47 14.54
C VAL A 66 -17.46 2.64 15.48
N VAL A 67 -18.49 3.09 16.19
CA VAL A 67 -18.42 4.31 17.00
C VAL A 67 -18.68 3.97 18.46
N ASP A 68 -17.72 4.28 19.32
CA ASP A 68 -17.94 4.33 20.75
C ASP A 68 -19.04 5.36 21.05
N ASN A 69 -20.02 5.02 21.87
CA ASN A 69 -21.02 5.97 22.37
C ASN A 69 -21.16 5.91 23.89
N SER A 70 -20.11 5.48 24.59
CA SER A 70 -19.99 5.59 26.05
C SER A 70 -19.89 7.05 26.49
N LYS A 71 -20.00 7.30 27.80
CA LYS A 71 -19.81 8.64 28.37
C LYS A 71 -18.45 9.25 28.02
N GLY A 72 -17.41 8.43 27.83
CA GLY A 72 -16.05 8.88 27.53
C GLY A 72 -15.94 9.67 26.23
N MET A 73 -16.85 9.46 25.27
CA MET A 73 -16.87 10.23 24.03
C MET A 73 -17.33 11.69 24.17
N THR A 74 -18.07 12.00 25.23
CA THR A 74 -18.82 13.26 25.44
C THR A 74 -19.78 13.63 24.29
N ASN A 75 -20.72 14.54 24.56
CA ASN A 75 -21.66 14.99 23.52
C ASN A 75 -20.97 15.81 22.43
N GLU A 76 -19.91 16.54 22.77
CA GLU A 76 -19.11 17.28 21.80
C GLU A 76 -18.34 16.30 20.90
N GLY A 77 -17.66 15.32 21.50
CA GLY A 77 -16.86 14.36 20.72
C GLY A 77 -17.68 13.45 19.82
N ILE A 78 -18.85 12.98 20.26
CA ILE A 78 -19.73 12.19 19.39
C ILE A 78 -20.29 13.02 18.22
N THR A 79 -20.53 14.32 18.43
CA THR A 79 -20.94 15.25 17.37
C THR A 79 -19.82 15.50 16.37
N GLU A 80 -18.57 15.59 16.85
CA GLU A 80 -17.38 15.71 16.00
C GLU A 80 -17.19 14.46 15.14
N VAL A 81 -17.34 13.27 15.72
CA VAL A 81 -17.31 12.00 14.97
C VAL A 81 -18.38 11.96 13.89
N ALA A 82 -19.61 12.39 14.21
CA ALA A 82 -20.69 12.49 13.23
C ALA A 82 -20.32 13.40 12.03
N ALA A 83 -19.77 14.58 12.32
CA ALA A 83 -19.31 15.53 11.32
C ALA A 83 -18.14 14.98 10.49
N ASN A 84 -17.20 14.27 11.13
CA ASN A 84 -16.06 13.65 10.46
C ASN A 84 -16.53 12.57 9.47
N ILE A 85 -17.38 11.63 9.89
CA ILE A 85 -17.96 10.60 9.03
C ILE A 85 -18.69 11.23 7.84
N ALA A 86 -19.55 12.23 8.10
CA ALA A 86 -20.27 12.93 7.06
C ALA A 86 -19.33 13.59 6.04
N THR A 87 -18.21 14.18 6.50
CA THR A 87 -17.24 14.84 5.63
C THR A 87 -16.40 13.84 4.83
N VAL A 88 -15.97 12.74 5.45
CA VAL A 88 -15.21 11.66 4.79
C VAL A 88 -15.95 11.13 3.57
N PHE A 89 -17.25 10.84 3.71
CA PHE A 89 -18.07 10.28 2.64
C PHE A 89 -18.81 11.32 1.80
N GLY A 90 -19.01 12.54 2.32
CA GLY A 90 -19.78 13.61 1.67
C GLY A 90 -19.13 14.21 0.43
N ASN A 91 -17.83 13.97 0.21
CA ASN A 91 -17.09 14.47 -0.96
C ASN A 91 -17.36 13.65 -2.24
N GLY A 92 -18.63 13.50 -2.60
CA GLY A 92 -19.07 12.85 -3.85
C GLY A 92 -19.09 11.31 -3.84
N THR A 93 -18.79 10.66 -2.72
CA THR A 93 -18.80 9.18 -2.63
C THR A 93 -20.20 8.63 -2.96
N ARG A 94 -20.27 7.68 -3.88
CA ARG A 94 -21.54 7.01 -4.23
C ARG A 94 -21.90 5.98 -3.15
N ILE A 95 -22.75 6.38 -2.22
CA ILE A 95 -23.26 5.52 -1.15
C ILE A 95 -24.42 4.67 -1.67
N GLY A 96 -24.40 3.37 -1.39
CA GLY A 96 -25.43 2.41 -1.77
C GLY A 96 -25.00 1.45 -2.89
N ASN A 97 -25.97 0.75 -3.48
CA ASN A 97 -25.71 -0.24 -4.54
C ASN A 97 -26.64 -0.09 -5.77
N GLN A 98 -27.37 1.02 -5.88
CA GLN A 98 -28.37 1.27 -6.92
C GLN A 98 -27.83 2.08 -8.11
N TYR A 99 -26.52 1.97 -8.40
CA TYR A 99 -25.88 2.71 -9.49
C TYR A 99 -25.65 1.81 -10.71
N THR A 100 -25.69 2.42 -11.91
CA THR A 100 -25.37 1.72 -13.17
C THR A 100 -23.88 1.43 -13.30
N ASP A 101 -23.04 2.34 -12.80
CA ASP A 101 -21.61 2.07 -12.61
C ASP A 101 -21.48 1.16 -11.38
N PRO A 102 -20.82 -0.01 -11.49
CA PRO A 102 -20.66 -0.90 -10.35
C PRO A 102 -19.83 -0.27 -9.24
N ARG A 103 -19.01 0.75 -9.52
CA ARG A 103 -18.22 1.45 -8.51
C ARG A 103 -19.13 2.28 -7.61
N SER A 104 -19.44 1.70 -6.46
CA SER A 104 -20.18 2.31 -5.36
C SER A 104 -19.70 1.77 -4.04
N THR A 105 -19.91 2.50 -2.95
CA THR A 105 -19.53 2.11 -1.60
C THR A 105 -20.78 1.84 -0.74
N ARG A 106 -20.80 0.72 -0.02
CA ARG A 106 -21.81 0.45 1.02
C ARG A 106 -21.23 0.81 2.38
N VAL A 107 -22.02 1.46 3.24
CA VAL A 107 -21.60 1.84 4.59
C VAL A 107 -22.56 1.24 5.60
N GLY A 108 -22.02 0.48 6.54
CA GLY A 108 -22.70 0.06 7.77
C GLY A 108 -22.29 0.94 8.94
N LEU A 109 -23.16 1.04 9.95
CA LEU A 109 -22.90 1.80 11.17
C LEU A 109 -23.18 0.92 12.39
N VAL A 110 -22.19 0.82 13.26
CA VAL A 110 -22.26 0.14 14.55
C VAL A 110 -21.94 1.14 15.63
N THR A 111 -22.74 1.17 16.69
CA THR A 111 -22.39 1.87 17.93
C THR A 111 -22.06 0.87 19.02
N TYR A 112 -21.14 1.19 19.93
CA TYR A 112 -20.85 0.31 21.05
C TYR A 112 -20.54 1.05 22.35
N ASN A 113 -20.78 0.37 23.47
CA ASN A 113 -20.40 0.73 24.82
C ASN A 113 -20.15 -0.58 25.61
N GLY A 114 -20.89 -0.86 26.68
CA GLY A 114 -21.00 -2.19 27.29
C GLY A 114 -21.66 -3.25 26.38
N VAL A 115 -22.40 -2.84 25.35
CA VAL A 115 -22.95 -3.70 24.28
C VAL A 115 -22.74 -3.06 22.91
N ALA A 116 -22.88 -3.83 21.82
CA ALA A 116 -22.82 -3.31 20.46
C ALA A 116 -24.20 -3.38 19.78
N ASN A 117 -24.55 -2.32 19.06
CA ASN A 117 -25.79 -2.20 18.30
C ASN A 117 -25.46 -1.95 16.83
N VAL A 118 -25.98 -2.79 15.94
CA VAL A 118 -25.95 -2.54 14.49
C VAL A 118 -27.07 -1.55 14.18
N VAL A 119 -26.69 -0.32 13.86
CA VAL A 119 -27.61 0.77 13.51
C VAL A 119 -27.99 0.69 12.04
N ALA A 120 -27.02 0.40 11.19
CA ALA A 120 -27.20 0.20 9.76
C ALA A 120 -26.37 -1.00 9.30
N ASP A 121 -27.00 -1.95 8.61
CA ASP A 121 -26.26 -2.94 7.83
C ASP A 121 -25.79 -2.35 6.48
N LEU A 122 -25.05 -3.13 5.68
CA LEU A 122 -24.51 -2.67 4.40
C LEU A 122 -25.59 -2.33 3.35
N ASN A 123 -26.86 -2.69 3.55
CA ASN A 123 -27.94 -2.49 2.59
C ASN A 123 -28.95 -1.43 3.05
N LEU A 124 -28.85 -0.91 4.28
CA LEU A 124 -29.78 0.11 4.76
C LEU A 124 -29.52 1.48 4.10
N LEU A 125 -28.26 1.92 4.04
CA LEU A 125 -27.90 3.24 3.52
C LEU A 125 -27.74 3.20 2.00
N GLN A 126 -28.59 3.92 1.27
CA GLN A 126 -28.63 3.89 -0.20
C GLN A 126 -28.26 5.23 -0.85
N SER A 127 -27.94 6.25 -0.04
CA SER A 127 -27.54 7.58 -0.49
C SER A 127 -26.69 8.30 0.56
N VAL A 128 -26.03 9.40 0.15
CA VAL A 128 -25.31 10.28 1.08
C VAL A 128 -26.28 10.91 2.09
N ASP A 129 -27.51 11.23 1.68
CA ASP A 129 -28.54 11.78 2.56
C ASP A 129 -28.98 10.75 3.62
N ASP A 130 -29.16 9.48 3.24
CA ASP A 130 -29.44 8.41 4.22
C ASP A 130 -28.32 8.29 5.24
N LEU A 131 -27.06 8.35 4.78
CA LEU A 131 -25.90 8.33 5.66
C LEU A 131 -25.92 9.51 6.63
N PHE A 132 -26.13 10.73 6.14
CA PHE A 132 -26.12 11.92 6.98
C PHE A 132 -27.24 11.90 8.01
N ASN A 133 -28.47 11.61 7.58
CA ASN A 133 -29.62 11.51 8.47
C ASN A 133 -29.42 10.43 9.54
N THR A 134 -28.90 9.26 9.16
CA THR A 134 -28.66 8.16 10.09
C THR A 134 -27.55 8.51 11.09
N VAL A 135 -26.43 9.04 10.60
CA VAL A 135 -25.27 9.40 11.45
C VAL A 135 -25.66 10.49 12.45
N PHE A 136 -26.27 11.60 12.02
CA PHE A 136 -26.62 12.70 12.93
C PHE A 136 -27.79 12.39 13.87
N SER A 137 -28.73 11.50 13.49
CA SER A 137 -29.80 11.08 14.40
C SER A 137 -29.33 10.04 15.43
N THR A 138 -28.34 9.22 15.08
CA THR A 138 -27.80 8.19 15.97
C THR A 138 -26.74 8.76 16.91
N LEU A 139 -25.85 9.61 16.38
CA LEU A 139 -24.69 10.17 17.07
C LEU A 139 -25.01 11.57 17.65
N SER A 140 -26.23 11.77 18.15
CA SER A 140 -26.67 13.04 18.73
C SER A 140 -26.39 13.18 20.23
N SER A 141 -26.12 12.07 20.91
CA SER A 141 -25.85 12.03 22.35
C SER A 141 -25.14 10.75 22.76
N VAL A 142 -24.31 10.82 23.80
CA VAL A 142 -23.71 9.62 24.40
C VAL A 142 -24.71 8.83 25.26
N SER A 143 -24.41 7.56 25.48
CA SER A 143 -25.10 6.71 26.44
C SER A 143 -24.73 7.06 27.89
N ASN A 144 -25.50 6.55 28.85
CA ASN A 144 -25.19 6.66 30.27
C ASN A 144 -24.18 5.61 30.77
N SER A 145 -23.55 4.84 29.88
CA SER A 145 -22.60 3.78 30.24
C SER A 145 -21.17 4.31 30.26
N ASP A 146 -20.41 3.93 31.29
CA ASP A 146 -18.95 4.14 31.36
C ASP A 146 -18.17 3.00 30.70
N ASP A 147 -18.86 1.99 30.18
CA ASP A 147 -18.23 0.88 29.48
C ASP A 147 -17.95 1.23 28.01
N SER A 148 -16.74 0.91 27.57
CA SER A 148 -16.33 0.94 26.16
C SER A 148 -15.66 -0.40 25.85
N LEU A 149 -16.46 -1.39 25.42
CA LEU A 149 -16.01 -2.75 25.12
C LEU A 149 -15.81 -2.92 23.62
N LEU A 150 -14.66 -2.44 23.15
CA LEU A 150 -14.32 -2.37 21.72
C LEU A 150 -14.40 -3.72 21.00
N ALA A 151 -14.06 -4.83 21.67
CA ALA A 151 -14.22 -6.17 21.10
C ALA A 151 -15.66 -6.46 20.64
N LYS A 152 -16.67 -5.95 21.35
CA LYS A 152 -18.09 -6.11 20.95
C LYS A 152 -18.40 -5.29 19.70
N GLY A 153 -17.90 -4.07 19.62
CA GLY A 153 -18.07 -3.20 18.44
C GLY A 153 -17.45 -3.81 17.18
N ILE A 154 -16.19 -4.27 17.27
CA ILE A 154 -15.50 -4.93 16.16
C ILE A 154 -16.18 -6.26 15.79
N GLY A 155 -16.64 -7.04 16.78
CA GLY A 155 -17.39 -8.27 16.54
C GLY A 155 -18.73 -8.03 15.81
N ALA A 156 -19.44 -6.94 16.14
CA ALA A 156 -20.63 -6.56 15.40
C ALA A 156 -20.31 -6.11 13.97
N ALA A 157 -19.20 -5.40 13.75
CA ALA A 157 -18.74 -5.05 12.41
C ALA A 157 -18.39 -6.27 11.55
N GLU A 158 -17.73 -7.27 12.15
CA GLU A 158 -17.48 -8.55 11.51
C GLU A 158 -18.79 -9.22 11.06
N ALA A 159 -19.79 -9.26 11.94
CA ALA A 159 -21.10 -9.82 11.60
C ALA A 159 -21.79 -9.06 10.45
N VAL A 160 -21.74 -7.72 10.45
CA VAL A 160 -22.27 -6.88 9.36
C VAL A 160 -21.60 -7.21 8.03
N LEU A 161 -20.27 -7.31 8.01
CA LEU A 161 -19.50 -7.65 6.81
C LEU A 161 -19.81 -9.08 6.32
N GLN A 162 -19.89 -10.05 7.23
CA GLN A 162 -20.19 -11.45 6.88
C GLN A 162 -21.61 -11.59 6.31
N ASN A 163 -22.61 -10.98 6.97
CA ASN A 163 -24.00 -11.04 6.54
C ASN A 163 -24.21 -10.32 5.20
N GLY A 164 -23.62 -9.14 5.01
CA GLY A 164 -23.76 -8.37 3.78
C GLY A 164 -23.01 -8.94 2.57
N ARG A 165 -22.24 -10.03 2.74
CA ARG A 165 -21.49 -10.74 1.70
C ARG A 165 -21.91 -12.19 1.48
N GLN A 166 -23.02 -12.61 2.09
CA GLN A 166 -23.59 -13.92 1.84
C GLN A 166 -23.77 -14.15 0.33
N SER A 167 -23.59 -15.41 -0.11
CA SER A 167 -23.66 -15.78 -1.53
C SER A 167 -22.67 -15.05 -2.43
N ASN A 168 -21.51 -14.64 -1.88
CA ASN A 168 -20.43 -13.96 -2.62
C ASN A 168 -20.85 -12.62 -3.25
N VAL A 169 -21.86 -11.95 -2.68
CA VAL A 169 -22.25 -10.60 -3.09
C VAL A 169 -21.04 -9.68 -2.92
N ARG A 170 -20.66 -8.98 -4.02
CA ARG A 170 -19.54 -8.03 -4.04
C ARG A 170 -18.22 -8.67 -3.56
N GLY A 171 -17.99 -9.95 -3.88
CA GLY A 171 -16.79 -10.68 -3.50
C GLY A 171 -15.48 -10.03 -3.95
N ASN A 172 -15.50 -9.28 -5.06
CA ASN A 172 -14.36 -8.53 -5.59
C ASN A 172 -14.10 -7.19 -4.86
N TYR A 173 -15.03 -6.68 -4.07
CA TYR A 173 -14.91 -5.39 -3.37
C TYR A 173 -14.04 -5.57 -2.12
N LYS A 174 -13.23 -4.57 -1.78
CA LYS A 174 -12.45 -4.58 -0.54
C LYS A 174 -13.28 -4.10 0.65
N ARG A 175 -12.79 -4.39 1.86
CA ARG A 175 -13.48 -4.12 3.11
C ARG A 175 -12.64 -3.22 3.99
N LEU A 176 -13.30 -2.24 4.59
CA LEU A 176 -12.70 -1.31 5.53
C LEU A 176 -13.56 -1.25 6.79
N VAL A 177 -12.94 -1.28 7.96
CA VAL A 177 -13.59 -0.95 9.22
C VAL A 177 -12.94 0.34 9.73
N ILE A 178 -13.74 1.33 10.10
CA ILE A 178 -13.26 2.59 10.70
C ILE A 178 -13.77 2.64 12.12
N VAL A 179 -12.87 2.64 13.09
CA VAL A 179 -13.19 2.62 14.52
C VAL A 179 -12.93 4.01 15.12
N TYR A 180 -13.92 4.57 15.79
CA TYR A 180 -13.77 5.75 16.65
C TYR A 180 -13.94 5.30 18.10
N ALA A 181 -12.93 5.52 18.93
CA ALA A 181 -12.92 5.04 20.31
C ALA A 181 -12.40 6.10 21.29
N SER A 182 -13.05 6.21 22.45
CA SER A 182 -12.60 7.07 23.56
C SER A 182 -11.80 6.32 24.63
N ALA A 183 -11.82 4.99 24.59
CA ALA A 183 -11.09 4.15 25.54
C ALA A 183 -10.66 2.82 24.92
N TYR A 184 -9.60 2.24 25.48
CA TYR A 184 -9.11 0.92 25.13
C TYR A 184 -9.04 0.04 26.39
N LYS A 185 -9.74 -1.10 26.36
CA LYS A 185 -9.69 -2.12 27.43
C LYS A 185 -9.12 -3.41 26.84
N GLY A 186 -7.82 -3.63 27.01
CA GLY A 186 -7.04 -4.68 26.33
C GLY A 186 -6.82 -5.98 27.11
N GLU A 187 -7.69 -6.33 28.06
CA GLU A 187 -7.49 -7.53 28.89
C GLU A 187 -8.75 -8.39 29.03
N GLY A 188 -8.54 -9.71 29.18
CA GLY A 188 -9.60 -10.69 29.45
C GLY A 188 -10.46 -11.03 28.23
N GLU A 189 -11.69 -11.48 28.47
CA GLU A 189 -12.62 -11.92 27.41
C GLU A 189 -13.05 -10.79 26.45
N ASN A 190 -12.81 -9.53 26.81
CA ASN A 190 -13.16 -8.36 26.01
C ASN A 190 -11.94 -7.71 25.32
N ASP A 191 -10.80 -8.40 25.28
CA ASP A 191 -9.65 -7.96 24.50
C ASP A 191 -10.02 -7.87 22.99
N PRO A 192 -9.88 -6.70 22.35
CA PRO A 192 -10.19 -6.52 20.94
C PRO A 192 -9.14 -7.12 19.98
N ILE A 193 -7.95 -7.51 20.46
CA ILE A 193 -6.87 -8.03 19.60
C ILE A 193 -7.32 -9.27 18.82
N PRO A 194 -7.84 -10.35 19.43
CA PRO A 194 -8.16 -11.58 18.69
C PRO A 194 -9.22 -11.39 17.59
N VAL A 195 -10.21 -10.52 17.81
CA VAL A 195 -11.24 -10.22 16.80
C VAL A 195 -10.67 -9.33 15.69
N SER A 196 -9.82 -8.36 16.02
CA SER A 196 -9.16 -7.51 15.03
C SER A 196 -8.21 -8.30 14.13
N ASP A 197 -7.41 -9.21 14.69
CA ASP A 197 -6.48 -10.05 13.94
C ASP A 197 -7.21 -11.02 13.01
N ARG A 198 -8.35 -11.56 13.44
CA ARG A 198 -9.21 -12.37 12.57
C ARG A 198 -9.74 -11.57 11.38
N LEU A 199 -10.23 -10.35 11.61
CA LEU A 199 -10.68 -9.46 10.54
C LEU A 199 -9.55 -9.14 9.55
N LYS A 200 -8.40 -8.70 10.06
CA LYS A 200 -7.19 -8.39 9.26
C LYS A 200 -6.77 -9.61 8.42
N SER A 201 -6.71 -10.79 9.04
CA SER A 201 -6.38 -12.06 8.36
C SER A 201 -7.40 -12.44 7.28
N SER A 202 -8.66 -12.01 7.42
CA SER A 202 -9.69 -12.21 6.40
C SER A 202 -9.57 -11.23 5.23
N GLY A 203 -8.65 -10.26 5.26
CA GLY A 203 -8.47 -9.24 4.22
C GLY A 203 -9.33 -7.99 4.43
N VAL A 204 -9.65 -7.65 5.68
CA VAL A 204 -10.30 -6.39 6.07
C VAL A 204 -9.24 -5.43 6.57
N VAL A 205 -9.22 -4.21 6.03
CA VAL A 205 -8.39 -3.12 6.57
C VAL A 205 -9.12 -2.51 7.76
N ILE A 206 -8.40 -2.26 8.87
CA ILE A 206 -8.94 -1.58 10.04
C ILE A 206 -8.22 -0.24 10.19
N SER A 207 -8.98 0.84 10.20
CA SER A 207 -8.51 2.16 10.59
C SER A 207 -9.08 2.52 11.95
N THR A 208 -8.27 3.12 12.81
CA THR A 208 -8.70 3.57 14.14
C THR A 208 -8.48 5.06 14.29
N VAL A 209 -9.35 5.69 15.09
CA VAL A 209 -9.27 7.09 15.47
C VAL A 209 -9.40 7.15 16.99
N ALA A 210 -8.31 7.52 17.66
CA ALA A 210 -8.30 7.82 19.07
C ALA A 210 -9.01 9.16 19.31
N PHE A 211 -10.18 9.11 19.93
CA PHE A 211 -10.86 10.31 20.39
C PHE A 211 -10.34 10.67 21.78
N ASP A 212 -9.15 11.26 21.77
CA ASP A 212 -8.37 11.57 22.95
C ASP A 212 -8.64 13.01 23.42
N GLN A 213 -9.45 13.18 24.45
CA GLN A 213 -9.77 14.49 25.02
C GLN A 213 -8.64 15.04 25.93
N ASP A 214 -7.78 14.18 26.47
CA ASP A 214 -6.84 14.53 27.55
C ASP A 214 -5.34 14.39 27.20
N GLY A 215 -4.99 13.83 26.03
CA GLY A 215 -3.60 13.52 25.68
C GLY A 215 -3.18 12.08 26.00
N ASP A 216 -4.11 11.13 26.12
CA ASP A 216 -3.83 9.74 26.50
C ASP A 216 -3.09 8.97 25.39
N GLU A 217 -1.76 8.99 25.44
CA GLU A 217 -0.89 8.21 24.56
C GLU A 217 -1.15 6.69 24.66
N ALA A 218 -1.67 6.20 25.80
CA ALA A 218 -1.97 4.77 25.97
C ALA A 218 -3.19 4.34 25.14
N LEU A 219 -4.17 5.23 24.95
CA LEU A 219 -5.31 4.98 24.06
C LEU A 219 -4.83 4.79 22.61
N LEU A 220 -4.03 5.72 22.10
CA LEU A 220 -3.50 5.63 20.74
C LEU A 220 -2.64 4.38 20.55
N ALA A 221 -1.76 4.08 21.51
CA ALA A 221 -0.92 2.89 21.47
C ALA A 221 -1.75 1.58 21.48
N GLY A 222 -2.84 1.52 22.25
CA GLY A 222 -3.77 0.39 22.25
C GLY A 222 -4.51 0.25 20.91
N LEU A 223 -5.02 1.37 20.36
CA LEU A 223 -5.71 1.37 19.07
C LEU A 223 -4.78 1.06 17.89
N ALA A 224 -3.48 1.36 18.00
CA ALA A 224 -2.49 0.98 16.99
C ALA A 224 -2.29 -0.54 16.88
N GLN A 225 -2.52 -1.31 17.97
CA GLN A 225 -2.39 -2.78 17.95
C GLN A 225 -3.50 -3.46 17.16
N ILE A 226 -4.69 -2.87 17.16
CA ILE A 226 -5.86 -3.42 16.45
C ILE A 226 -5.97 -2.88 15.01
N ALA A 227 -5.44 -1.69 14.74
CA ALA A 227 -5.43 -1.11 13.41
C ALA A 227 -4.60 -1.97 12.44
N SER A 228 -4.92 -1.87 11.15
CA SER A 228 -3.98 -2.23 10.11
C SER A 228 -2.79 -1.25 10.16
N PRO A 229 -1.56 -1.71 9.85
CA PRO A 229 -0.39 -0.85 9.96
C PRO A 229 -0.54 0.45 9.15
N ASN A 230 -0.05 1.56 9.71
CA ASN A 230 -0.14 2.93 9.17
C ASN A 230 -1.54 3.59 9.18
N TYR A 231 -2.56 2.98 9.80
CA TYR A 231 -3.94 3.51 9.81
C TYR A 231 -4.52 3.76 11.21
N ALA A 232 -3.66 4.03 12.19
CA ALA A 232 -4.05 4.50 13.51
C ALA A 232 -3.86 6.02 13.59
N PHE A 233 -4.95 6.74 13.83
CA PHE A 233 -5.04 8.19 13.81
C PHE A 233 -5.55 8.72 15.14
N THR A 234 -5.51 10.03 15.32
CA THR A 234 -6.13 10.74 16.44
C THR A 234 -7.08 11.84 15.96
N SER A 235 -8.11 12.10 16.75
CA SER A 235 -9.02 13.26 16.57
C SER A 235 -8.28 14.61 16.43
N LYS A 236 -7.05 14.70 16.96
CA LYS A 236 -6.21 15.91 16.90
C LYS A 236 -5.44 16.07 15.58
N ASP A 237 -5.50 15.10 14.67
CA ASP A 237 -4.77 15.16 13.40
C ASP A 237 -5.30 16.28 12.50
N LEU A 238 -4.39 17.11 11.98
CA LEU A 238 -4.71 18.31 11.19
C LEU A 238 -5.54 17.99 9.93
N ASN A 239 -5.43 16.77 9.40
CA ASN A 239 -6.12 16.32 8.20
C ASN A 239 -6.73 14.92 8.35
N LEU A 240 -7.36 14.64 9.49
CA LEU A 240 -8.00 13.35 9.77
C LEU A 240 -8.92 12.88 8.64
N VAL A 241 -9.71 13.80 8.05
CA VAL A 241 -10.58 13.50 6.91
C VAL A 241 -9.78 12.95 5.72
N GLY A 242 -8.69 13.62 5.37
CA GLY A 242 -7.83 13.21 4.26
C GLY A 242 -7.09 11.90 4.53
N GLU A 243 -6.74 11.62 5.78
CA GLU A 243 -6.10 10.37 6.19
C GLU A 243 -7.04 9.17 6.07
N ILE A 244 -8.30 9.33 6.50
CA ILE A 244 -9.34 8.30 6.36
C ILE A 244 -9.68 8.10 4.88
N GLN A 245 -9.81 9.18 4.10
CA GLN A 245 -10.02 9.10 2.65
C GLN A 245 -8.83 8.42 1.95
N GLY A 246 -7.59 8.75 2.33
CA GLY A 246 -6.39 8.09 1.83
C GLY A 246 -6.35 6.60 2.16
N THR A 247 -6.77 6.24 3.37
CA THR A 247 -6.92 4.83 3.78
C THR A 247 -7.93 4.09 2.92
N ALA A 248 -9.09 4.71 2.64
CA ALA A 248 -10.09 4.14 1.74
C ALA A 248 -9.53 3.95 0.32
N LEU A 249 -8.82 4.94 -0.22
CA LEU A 249 -8.19 4.86 -1.55
C LEU A 249 -7.13 3.75 -1.62
N GLN A 250 -6.24 3.63 -0.62
CA GLN A 250 -5.23 2.58 -0.55
C GLN A 250 -5.81 1.19 -0.29
N THR A 251 -6.96 1.11 0.39
CA THR A 251 -7.74 -0.14 0.54
C THR A 251 -8.36 -0.54 -0.80
N ASN A 252 -8.86 0.43 -1.57
CA ASN A 252 -9.46 0.23 -2.88
C ASN A 252 -8.41 -0.05 -3.99
N CYS A 253 -7.12 0.15 -3.70
CA CYS A 253 -6.02 -0.08 -4.63
C CYS A 253 -5.40 -1.46 -4.42
N PHE A 254 -5.56 -2.35 -5.40
CA PHE A 254 -5.06 -3.73 -5.30
C PHE A 254 -4.81 -4.40 -6.65
N CYS A 255 -3.95 -5.42 -6.64
CA CYS A 255 -3.69 -6.23 -7.80
C CYS A 255 -4.60 -7.46 -7.91
N PRO A 256 -4.90 -7.92 -9.14
CA PRO A 256 -5.51 -9.23 -9.36
C PRO A 256 -4.63 -10.37 -8.81
N ASN A 257 -5.23 -11.54 -8.60
CA ASN A 257 -4.51 -12.72 -8.15
C ASN A 257 -3.31 -13.04 -9.07
N LEU A 258 -2.20 -13.49 -8.47
CA LEU A 258 -0.92 -13.80 -9.15
C LEU A 258 -0.14 -12.59 -9.69
N TRP A 259 -0.61 -11.37 -9.42
CA TRP A 259 0.14 -10.15 -9.68
C TRP A 259 0.61 -9.55 -8.36
N THR A 260 1.87 -9.13 -8.34
CA THR A 260 2.50 -8.44 -7.22
C THR A 260 2.22 -6.96 -7.32
N GLN A 261 1.66 -6.38 -6.26
CA GLN A 261 1.44 -4.94 -6.13
C GLN A 261 2.78 -4.20 -6.05
N TYR A 262 3.02 -3.25 -6.96
CA TYR A 262 4.16 -2.33 -6.80
C TYR A 262 3.91 -1.42 -5.61
N LYS A 263 4.89 -1.35 -4.70
CA LYS A 263 4.83 -0.63 -3.44
C LYS A 263 6.14 0.14 -3.22
N ALA A 264 6.09 1.16 -2.36
CA ALA A 264 7.26 1.95 -1.97
C ALA A 264 8.36 1.08 -1.32
N ASN A 265 7.98 0.01 -0.62
CA ASN A 265 8.90 -0.98 -0.09
C ASN A 265 8.41 -2.40 -0.44
N PHE A 266 9.30 -3.22 -0.99
CA PHE A 266 8.99 -4.60 -1.36
C PHE A 266 8.63 -5.45 -0.14
N ASP A 267 9.43 -5.36 0.93
CA ASP A 267 9.34 -6.23 2.11
C ASP A 267 8.23 -5.80 3.08
N ASP A 268 7.76 -4.56 2.98
CA ASP A 268 6.63 -4.06 3.78
C ASP A 268 5.33 -4.15 2.98
N GLU A 269 4.47 -5.10 3.35
CA GLU A 269 3.12 -5.28 2.79
C GLU A 269 2.17 -4.10 3.01
N ASN A 270 2.48 -3.22 3.96
CA ASN A 270 1.65 -2.08 4.32
C ASN A 270 2.22 -0.75 3.82
N SER A 271 3.35 -0.78 3.10
CA SER A 271 3.91 0.41 2.48
C SER A 271 3.01 0.92 1.36
N TYR A 272 3.16 2.21 1.05
CA TYR A 272 2.37 2.90 0.04
C TYR A 272 2.30 2.12 -1.28
N LYS A 273 1.08 1.84 -1.75
CA LYS A 273 0.82 1.11 -3.00
C LYS A 273 0.72 2.09 -4.15
N TYR A 274 1.32 1.70 -5.27
CA TYR A 274 1.16 2.37 -6.55
C TYR A 274 0.02 1.77 -7.36
N GLY A 275 -0.41 2.48 -8.39
CA GLY A 275 -1.43 2.04 -9.34
C GLY A 275 -0.95 0.96 -10.33
N VAL A 276 0.02 0.14 -9.96
CA VAL A 276 0.83 -0.72 -10.84
C VAL A 276 0.96 -2.14 -10.27
N CYS A 277 0.75 -3.13 -11.12
CA CYS A 277 0.85 -4.55 -10.81
C CYS A 277 1.87 -5.23 -11.71
N ILE A 278 2.75 -6.03 -11.11
CA ILE A 278 3.82 -6.74 -11.81
C ILE A 278 3.60 -8.24 -11.74
N ARG A 279 3.89 -8.95 -12.82
CA ARG A 279 3.92 -10.41 -12.83
C ARG A 279 5.17 -10.92 -13.53
N ALA A 280 5.94 -11.72 -12.82
CA ALA A 280 7.05 -12.46 -13.39
C ALA A 280 6.53 -13.63 -14.23
N ALA A 281 6.96 -13.70 -15.48
CA ALA A 281 6.68 -14.82 -16.37
C ALA A 281 7.92 -15.70 -16.48
N THR A 282 7.80 -16.94 -16.01
CA THR A 282 8.89 -17.93 -15.92
C THR A 282 8.98 -18.79 -17.19
N ILE A 283 8.61 -18.22 -18.34
CA ILE A 283 8.72 -18.85 -19.66
C ILE A 283 9.75 -18.05 -20.44
N SER A 284 10.78 -18.72 -20.95
CA SER A 284 11.83 -18.05 -21.72
C SER A 284 11.33 -17.75 -23.14
N SER A 285 11.50 -16.51 -23.59
CA SER A 285 11.14 -16.09 -24.95
C SER A 285 11.95 -14.87 -25.39
N SER A 286 11.97 -14.58 -26.70
CA SER A 286 12.59 -13.36 -27.19
C SER A 286 11.86 -12.12 -26.70
N TRP A 287 12.56 -10.98 -26.58
CA TRP A 287 11.94 -9.72 -26.14
C TRP A 287 10.65 -9.40 -26.92
N THR A 288 10.67 -9.59 -28.24
CA THR A 288 9.51 -9.36 -29.11
C THR A 288 8.36 -10.31 -28.79
N ALA A 289 8.65 -11.59 -28.54
CA ALA A 289 7.62 -12.56 -28.14
C ALA A 289 7.07 -12.26 -26.74
N ALA A 290 7.94 -11.91 -25.79
CA ALA A 290 7.59 -11.54 -24.43
C ALA A 290 6.64 -10.33 -24.39
N LYS A 291 6.87 -9.33 -25.25
CA LYS A 291 5.94 -8.20 -25.45
C LYS A 291 4.52 -8.67 -25.77
N PHE A 292 4.36 -9.53 -26.77
CA PHE A 292 3.04 -10.06 -27.14
C PHE A 292 2.47 -10.98 -26.05
N ALA A 293 3.33 -11.73 -25.35
CA ALA A 293 2.90 -12.57 -24.25
C ALA A 293 2.30 -11.75 -23.10
N CYS A 294 2.92 -10.63 -22.70
CA CYS A 294 2.35 -9.73 -21.69
C CYS A 294 1.00 -9.13 -22.13
N GLN A 295 0.87 -8.77 -23.42
CA GLN A 295 -0.38 -8.25 -23.99
C GLN A 295 -1.51 -9.29 -23.97
N ASN A 296 -1.16 -10.57 -24.17
CA ASN A 296 -2.12 -11.67 -24.11
C ASN A 296 -2.42 -12.14 -22.69
N LEU A 297 -1.49 -11.92 -21.75
CA LEU A 297 -1.61 -12.35 -20.35
C LEU A 297 -2.69 -11.57 -19.59
N ALA A 298 -2.84 -10.28 -19.90
CA ALA A 298 -3.86 -9.44 -19.30
C ALA A 298 -4.25 -8.29 -20.25
N GLN A 299 -5.49 -7.84 -20.13
CA GLN A 299 -5.96 -6.67 -20.87
C GLN A 299 -5.08 -5.46 -20.55
N SER A 300 -4.56 -4.81 -21.60
CA SER A 300 -3.63 -3.69 -21.50
C SER A 300 -2.29 -4.04 -20.82
N GLY A 301 -1.90 -5.32 -20.81
CA GLY A 301 -0.60 -5.76 -20.33
C GLY A 301 0.55 -5.40 -21.28
N PHE A 302 1.71 -5.14 -20.72
CA PHE A 302 2.93 -4.81 -21.45
C PHE A 302 4.17 -5.25 -20.64
N LEU A 303 5.36 -5.20 -21.24
CA LEU A 303 6.60 -5.47 -20.51
C LEU A 303 6.90 -4.35 -19.53
N ALA A 304 7.29 -4.69 -18.30
CA ALA A 304 7.39 -3.75 -17.19
C ALA A 304 8.35 -2.59 -17.44
N THR A 305 7.98 -1.38 -16.99
CA THR A 305 8.85 -0.20 -17.06
C THR A 305 9.69 -0.03 -15.80
N GLU A 306 10.77 0.74 -15.91
CA GLU A 306 11.57 1.20 -14.78
C GLU A 306 11.85 2.69 -14.90
N TYR A 307 10.98 3.52 -14.33
CA TYR A 307 11.13 4.98 -14.42
C TYR A 307 12.09 5.56 -13.38
N ASP A 308 12.36 4.81 -12.32
CA ASP A 308 13.28 5.18 -11.24
C ASP A 308 14.00 3.95 -10.65
N GLY A 309 14.94 4.22 -9.74
CA GLY A 309 15.69 3.18 -9.04
C GLY A 309 14.84 2.36 -8.07
N GLN A 310 13.71 2.88 -7.58
CA GLN A 310 12.83 2.14 -6.69
C GLN A 310 12.16 1.00 -7.46
N LYS A 311 11.60 1.28 -8.65
CA LYS A 311 10.97 0.24 -9.47
C LYS A 311 11.99 -0.77 -10.01
N HIS A 312 13.16 -0.31 -10.44
CA HIS A 312 14.27 -1.19 -10.82
C HIS A 312 14.61 -2.20 -9.70
N ASN A 313 14.85 -1.71 -8.49
CA ASN A 313 15.11 -2.56 -7.33
C ASN A 313 13.91 -3.46 -7.03
N PHE A 314 12.69 -2.96 -7.14
CA PHE A 314 11.48 -3.74 -6.89
C PHE A 314 11.34 -4.93 -7.85
N LEU A 315 11.57 -4.73 -9.16
CA LEU A 315 11.56 -5.81 -10.14
C LEU A 315 12.64 -6.86 -9.85
N PHE A 316 13.82 -6.40 -9.44
CA PHE A 316 14.89 -7.31 -9.03
C PHE A 316 14.52 -8.11 -7.76
N ARG A 317 13.88 -7.49 -6.77
CA ARG A 317 13.36 -8.20 -5.59
C ARG A 317 12.28 -9.23 -5.95
N ILE A 318 11.44 -8.98 -6.95
CA ILE A 318 10.50 -9.99 -7.48
C ILE A 318 11.28 -11.19 -8.02
N ALA A 319 12.33 -10.96 -8.82
CA ALA A 319 13.14 -12.04 -9.37
C ALA A 319 13.83 -12.84 -8.26
N GLN A 320 14.44 -12.18 -7.27
CA GLN A 320 15.11 -12.85 -6.14
C GLN A 320 14.17 -13.71 -5.29
N ASN A 321 12.90 -13.30 -5.14
CA ASN A 321 11.90 -14.04 -4.38
C ASN A 321 11.13 -15.08 -5.21
N ASN A 322 11.52 -15.29 -6.47
CA ASN A 322 10.92 -16.28 -7.35
C ASN A 322 11.96 -17.36 -7.69
N THR A 323 11.70 -18.59 -7.23
CA THR A 323 12.62 -19.73 -7.36
C THR A 323 12.92 -20.14 -8.81
N ALA A 324 12.14 -19.69 -9.79
CA ALA A 324 12.44 -19.90 -11.20
C ALA A 324 13.61 -19.04 -11.68
N PHE A 325 13.86 -17.89 -11.06
CA PHE A 325 14.98 -17.02 -11.40
C PHE A 325 16.18 -17.37 -10.52
N SER A 326 17.34 -17.53 -11.14
CA SER A 326 18.58 -17.89 -10.44
C SER A 326 19.73 -17.02 -10.91
N ALA A 327 20.74 -16.85 -10.06
CA ALA A 327 21.97 -16.16 -10.43
C ALA A 327 22.71 -16.89 -11.58
N PRO A 328 23.30 -16.17 -12.56
CA PRO A 328 23.18 -14.73 -12.75
C PRO A 328 21.76 -14.34 -13.18
N TYR A 329 21.15 -13.40 -12.47
CA TYR A 329 19.76 -13.00 -12.75
C TYR A 329 19.68 -12.32 -14.11
N ILE A 330 18.74 -12.77 -14.93
CA ILE A 330 18.48 -12.20 -16.26
C ILE A 330 16.99 -12.26 -16.60
N TYR A 331 16.43 -11.16 -17.11
CA TYR A 331 15.05 -11.09 -17.57
C TYR A 331 14.77 -9.87 -18.44
N HIS A 332 13.82 -9.96 -19.36
CA HIS A 332 13.39 -8.84 -20.20
C HIS A 332 12.58 -7.81 -19.41
N ILE A 333 12.83 -6.54 -19.73
CA ILE A 333 12.05 -5.36 -19.31
C ILE A 333 11.49 -4.64 -20.54
N GLY A 334 10.61 -3.67 -20.33
CA GLY A 334 9.89 -2.96 -21.38
C GLY A 334 10.68 -1.94 -22.19
N LEU A 335 11.98 -1.78 -21.95
CA LEU A 335 12.79 -0.84 -22.71
C LEU A 335 13.18 -1.42 -24.08
N SER A 336 13.08 -0.60 -25.14
CA SER A 336 13.48 -1.01 -26.49
C SER A 336 13.96 0.15 -27.35
N TYR A 337 14.83 -0.12 -28.32
CA TYR A 337 15.28 0.86 -29.30
C TYR A 337 14.38 0.83 -30.53
N VAL A 338 13.69 1.93 -30.79
CA VAL A 338 12.72 2.07 -31.88
C VAL A 338 12.64 3.54 -32.28
N ASN A 339 12.46 3.80 -33.59
CA ASN A 339 12.35 5.17 -34.14
C ASN A 339 13.51 6.10 -33.74
N GLY A 340 14.73 5.56 -33.64
CA GLY A 340 15.94 6.33 -33.34
C GLY A 340 16.19 6.61 -31.85
N GLY A 341 15.39 6.06 -30.94
CA GLY A 341 15.55 6.29 -29.50
C GLY A 341 15.15 5.10 -28.63
N TRP A 342 15.55 5.15 -27.36
CA TRP A 342 15.12 4.21 -26.33
C TRP A 342 13.74 4.61 -25.81
N ASN A 343 12.80 3.67 -25.84
CA ASN A 343 11.42 3.90 -25.43
C ASN A 343 10.91 2.73 -24.58
N TRP A 344 10.18 3.07 -23.53
CA TRP A 344 9.41 2.15 -22.71
C TRP A 344 8.14 1.71 -23.44
N GLN A 345 7.87 0.40 -23.41
CA GLN A 345 6.58 -0.14 -23.81
C GLN A 345 5.47 0.46 -22.97
N GLN A 346 4.30 0.57 -23.58
CA GLN A 346 3.03 0.99 -22.99
C GLN A 346 1.96 -0.03 -23.43
N PRO A 347 0.74 0.01 -22.86
CA PRO A 347 -0.35 -0.83 -23.35
C PRO A 347 -0.55 -0.69 -24.87
N ALA A 348 -1.02 -1.75 -25.52
CA ALA A 348 -1.26 -1.74 -26.96
C ALA A 348 -2.19 -0.59 -27.36
N GLY A 349 -1.81 0.17 -28.39
CA GLY A 349 -2.54 1.36 -28.85
C GLY A 349 -2.12 2.68 -28.20
N TYR A 350 -1.34 2.65 -27.11
CA TYR A 350 -0.78 3.86 -26.49
C TYR A 350 0.57 4.22 -27.12
N PRO A 351 0.91 5.51 -27.20
CA PRO A 351 2.23 5.94 -27.67
C PRO A 351 3.31 5.42 -26.74
N LEU A 352 4.45 5.01 -27.31
CA LEU A 352 5.61 4.64 -26.53
C LEU A 352 6.11 5.83 -25.71
N ARG A 353 6.69 5.55 -24.54
CA ARG A 353 7.20 6.59 -23.64
C ARG A 353 8.72 6.69 -23.78
N PRO A 354 9.28 7.81 -24.25
CA PRO A 354 10.72 7.97 -24.37
C PRO A 354 11.45 7.77 -23.02
N LEU A 355 12.64 7.17 -23.08
CA LEU A 355 13.54 7.11 -21.94
C LEU A 355 13.95 8.54 -21.55
N SER A 356 13.75 8.90 -20.29
CA SER A 356 14.09 10.21 -19.74
C SER A 356 14.31 10.07 -18.23
N GLY A 357 15.34 10.74 -17.70
CA GLY A 357 15.68 10.70 -16.28
C GLY A 357 16.55 9.50 -15.92
N TYR A 358 15.95 8.46 -15.35
CA TYR A 358 16.66 7.31 -14.78
C TYR A 358 17.29 6.40 -15.84
N THR A 359 18.51 5.94 -15.56
CA THR A 359 19.19 4.91 -16.37
C THR A 359 19.99 3.95 -15.50
N ALA A 360 19.90 2.65 -15.76
CA ALA A 360 20.68 1.63 -15.06
C ALA A 360 21.54 0.78 -16.01
N TRP A 361 22.05 1.37 -17.11
CA TRP A 361 22.91 0.66 -18.05
C TRP A 361 24.14 0.06 -17.38
N ASN A 362 24.37 -1.22 -17.61
CA ASN A 362 25.62 -1.86 -17.22
C ASN A 362 26.81 -1.24 -17.97
N PRO A 363 28.04 -1.32 -17.43
CA PRO A 363 29.22 -0.80 -18.10
C PRO A 363 29.35 -1.30 -19.55
N SER A 364 29.67 -0.39 -20.47
CA SER A 364 29.79 -0.66 -21.93
C SER A 364 28.47 -0.93 -22.68
N TYR A 365 27.32 -0.67 -22.05
CA TYR A 365 26.01 -0.68 -22.70
C TYR A 365 25.41 0.73 -22.77
N PRO A 366 24.54 1.03 -23.76
CA PRO A 366 24.11 0.14 -24.85
C PRO A 366 25.16 -0.08 -25.94
N LYS A 367 25.13 -1.26 -26.57
CA LYS A 367 25.95 -1.60 -27.75
C LYS A 367 25.25 -1.19 -29.05
N SER A 368 26.03 -0.67 -30.00
CA SER A 368 25.53 -0.11 -31.26
C SER A 368 25.31 -1.16 -32.38
N PHE A 369 24.49 -2.19 -32.12
CA PHE A 369 24.08 -3.16 -33.13
C PHE A 369 22.63 -2.94 -33.54
N SER A 370 22.34 -2.93 -34.84
CA SER A 370 20.99 -2.69 -35.37
C SER A 370 19.96 -3.72 -34.90
N SER A 371 20.38 -4.96 -34.62
CA SER A 371 19.53 -6.02 -34.07
C SER A 371 19.29 -5.88 -32.56
N ASN A 372 20.11 -5.11 -31.84
CA ASN A 372 20.07 -5.04 -30.38
C ASN A 372 19.02 -4.04 -29.89
N THR A 373 17.76 -4.36 -30.18
CA THR A 373 16.60 -3.49 -29.96
C THR A 373 15.88 -3.79 -28.65
N GLY A 374 16.03 -4.97 -28.05
CA GLY A 374 15.41 -5.33 -26.76
C GLY A 374 16.37 -5.10 -25.59
N VAL A 375 15.84 -5.03 -24.38
CA VAL A 375 16.64 -4.84 -23.16
C VAL A 375 16.28 -5.89 -22.12
N VAL A 376 17.33 -6.43 -21.49
CA VAL A 376 17.23 -7.26 -20.30
C VAL A 376 17.83 -6.53 -19.10
N GLU A 377 17.29 -6.82 -17.93
CA GLU A 377 18.03 -6.76 -16.68
C GLU A 377 19.02 -7.90 -16.63
N GLN A 378 20.27 -7.62 -16.24
CA GLN A 378 21.31 -8.64 -16.15
C GLN A 378 22.28 -8.36 -15.01
N GLN A 379 22.53 -9.38 -14.20
CA GLN A 379 23.59 -9.38 -13.20
C GLN A 379 24.96 -9.39 -13.88
N PHE A 380 25.75 -8.35 -13.64
CA PHE A 380 27.04 -8.13 -14.32
C PHE A 380 28.26 -8.60 -13.50
N SER A 381 28.17 -8.57 -12.17
CA SER A 381 29.25 -9.00 -11.28
C SER A 381 28.79 -10.11 -10.33
N SER A 382 29.72 -10.62 -9.51
CA SER A 382 29.39 -11.49 -8.37
C SER A 382 28.53 -10.79 -7.31
N ASP A 383 28.45 -9.45 -7.35
CA ASP A 383 27.59 -8.69 -6.46
C ASP A 383 26.13 -8.91 -6.84
N LEU A 384 25.24 -8.90 -5.86
CA LEU A 384 23.79 -9.04 -6.08
C LEU A 384 23.19 -7.71 -6.56
N THR A 385 23.65 -7.25 -7.73
CA THR A 385 23.15 -6.07 -8.42
C THR A 385 22.88 -6.39 -9.89
N VAL A 386 21.90 -5.74 -10.48
CA VAL A 386 21.53 -5.90 -11.89
C VAL A 386 21.58 -4.55 -12.60
N GLY A 387 21.69 -4.59 -13.92
CA GLY A 387 21.61 -3.42 -14.77
C GLY A 387 21.24 -3.77 -16.19
N TRP A 388 20.94 -2.76 -16.99
CA TRP A 388 20.41 -2.92 -18.34
C TRP A 388 21.47 -3.35 -19.33
N GLN A 389 21.14 -4.32 -20.18
CA GLN A 389 21.93 -4.70 -21.35
C GLN A 389 21.01 -4.82 -22.57
N ASN A 390 21.38 -4.18 -23.68
CA ASN A 390 20.63 -4.34 -24.93
C ASN A 390 21.07 -5.58 -25.69
N ILE A 391 20.07 -6.36 -26.10
CA ILE A 391 20.21 -7.69 -26.69
C ILE A 391 19.46 -7.78 -28.02
N ASN A 392 19.74 -8.82 -28.80
CA ASN A 392 18.97 -9.09 -30.00
C ASN A 392 17.51 -9.41 -29.63
N GLY A 393 16.60 -8.48 -29.91
CA GLY A 393 15.20 -8.55 -29.48
C GLY A 393 14.37 -9.67 -30.13
N TYR A 394 14.94 -10.39 -31.09
CA TYR A 394 14.28 -11.48 -31.82
C TYR A 394 14.81 -12.87 -31.46
N SER A 395 16.03 -12.99 -30.95
CA SER A 395 16.70 -14.29 -30.77
C SER A 395 17.13 -14.61 -29.33
N VAL A 396 17.36 -13.61 -28.48
CA VAL A 396 17.78 -13.86 -27.09
C VAL A 396 16.56 -14.20 -26.24
N ALA A 397 16.48 -15.45 -25.80
CA ALA A 397 15.33 -15.98 -25.08
C ALA A 397 15.58 -15.95 -23.57
N GLU A 398 14.78 -15.18 -22.83
CA GLU A 398 14.87 -15.05 -21.37
C GLU A 398 13.48 -14.94 -20.75
N TYR A 399 13.40 -15.09 -19.42
CA TYR A 399 12.20 -14.75 -18.65
C TYR A 399 11.89 -13.26 -18.74
N TYR A 400 10.72 -12.83 -18.27
CA TYR A 400 10.29 -11.44 -18.44
C TYR A 400 9.33 -10.98 -17.36
N MET A 401 9.30 -9.66 -17.15
CA MET A 401 8.37 -9.01 -16.23
C MET A 401 7.25 -8.34 -17.02
N CYS A 402 6.01 -8.70 -16.72
CA CYS A 402 4.83 -8.04 -17.25
C CYS A 402 4.26 -7.03 -16.26
N GLU A 403 3.59 -6.01 -16.78
CA GLU A 403 2.98 -4.95 -16.02
C GLU A 403 1.55 -4.66 -16.50
N VAL A 404 0.66 -4.36 -15.54
CA VAL A 404 -0.70 -3.84 -15.76
C VAL A 404 -1.04 -2.79 -14.70
N ALA A 405 -2.02 -1.92 -14.99
CA ALA A 405 -2.60 -1.06 -13.96
C ALA A 405 -3.35 -1.88 -12.89
N SER A 406 -3.25 -1.48 -11.62
CA SER A 406 -4.02 -2.05 -10.51
C SER A 406 -5.50 -1.71 -10.59
N CYS A 407 -6.30 -2.44 -9.83
CA CYS A 407 -7.70 -2.14 -9.58
C CYS A 407 -7.78 -0.97 -8.60
N ASP A 408 -8.57 0.05 -8.91
CA ASP A 408 -8.81 1.21 -8.05
C ASP A 408 -10.02 2.04 -8.51
N THR A 409 -10.10 3.31 -8.15
CA THR A 409 -11.21 4.20 -8.49
C THR A 409 -11.30 4.50 -10.00
N GLU A 410 -10.17 4.47 -10.72
CA GLU A 410 -10.13 4.71 -12.16
C GLU A 410 -10.28 3.42 -12.96
N LYS A 411 -9.82 2.28 -12.41
CA LYS A 411 -9.89 0.96 -13.04
C LYS A 411 -10.69 -0.03 -12.19
N TYR A 412 -11.94 -0.24 -12.56
CA TYR A 412 -12.77 -1.28 -11.97
C TYR A 412 -12.29 -2.69 -12.36
N CYS A 413 -12.30 -3.63 -11.41
CA CYS A 413 -12.00 -5.04 -11.64
C CYS A 413 -13.16 -5.91 -11.15
N PRO A 414 -13.91 -6.55 -12.07
CA PRO A 414 -15.07 -7.35 -11.74
C PRO A 414 -14.74 -8.64 -10.96
#